data_AF-A0AAW2YG84-F1
#
_entry.id   AF-A0AAW2YG84-F1
#
_cell.length_a   1.000
_cell.length_b   1.000
_cell.length_c   1.000
_cell.angle_alpha   90.00
_cell.angle_beta   90.00
_cell.angle_gamma   90.00
#
_symmetry.space_group_name_H-M   'P 1'
#
loop_
_entity.id
_entity.type
_entity.pdbx_description
1 polymer ?
#
loop_
_entity_poly.entity_id
_entity_poly.type
_entity_poly.pdbx_seq_one_letter_code
_entity_poly.pdbx_strand_id
1 'polypeptide(L)'
;MWSSMGGVPRFAFQTRSEEDILDDGYRWRKYGQKSVKNSKFPRSYYRCTHHTCKVKKQVERLSKDKGVVVTTYEGIHNHPSHNLMQTLSPLLQQIHFLTTTTTAHHVANY
;
A
#
# COMPACT_ATOMS: atom_id res chain seq x y z
N MET A 1 10.93 -27.04 -21.35
CA MET A 1 9.89 -25.98 -21.33
C MET A 1 10.48 -24.77 -20.63
N TRP A 2 10.60 -23.69 -21.39
CA TRP A 2 11.22 -22.38 -21.16
C TRP A 2 11.10 -21.74 -19.76
N SER A 3 12.27 -21.35 -19.25
CA SER A 3 12.65 -20.19 -18.43
C SER A 3 11.72 -19.65 -17.33
N SER A 4 12.21 -19.80 -16.09
CA SER A 4 11.90 -18.96 -14.93
C SER A 4 12.16 -17.47 -15.26
N MET A 5 11.11 -16.73 -15.63
CA MET A 5 11.15 -15.27 -15.65
C MET A 5 10.92 -14.77 -14.22
N GLY A 6 11.89 -13.99 -13.71
CA GLY A 6 11.96 -13.27 -12.43
C GLY A 6 10.79 -13.43 -11.46
N GLY A 7 11.03 -14.10 -10.33
CA GLY A 7 10.07 -14.20 -9.24
C GLY A 7 9.59 -12.83 -8.75
N VAL A 8 8.32 -12.75 -8.37
CA VAL A 8 7.72 -11.51 -7.82
C VAL A 8 8.53 -11.06 -6.59
N PRO A 9 8.99 -9.80 -6.53
CA PRO A 9 9.76 -9.30 -5.38
C PRO A 9 8.99 -9.51 -4.08
N ARG A 10 9.69 -10.03 -3.06
CA ARG A 10 9.10 -10.33 -1.76
C ARG A 10 10.00 -9.78 -0.68
N PHE A 11 9.44 -8.96 0.21
CA PHE A 11 10.16 -8.35 1.31
C PHE A 11 9.39 -8.53 2.61
N ALA A 12 10.12 -8.86 3.67
CA ALA A 12 9.57 -9.06 5.00
C ALA A 12 10.35 -8.23 6.01
N PHE A 13 9.64 -7.63 6.96
CA PHE A 13 10.24 -6.88 8.05
C PHE A 13 9.45 -7.08 9.33
N GLN A 14 10.10 -6.75 10.44
CA GLN A 14 9.52 -6.81 11.78
C GLN A 14 9.34 -5.40 12.31
N THR A 15 8.22 -5.15 12.95
CA THR A 15 7.94 -3.88 13.63
C THR A 15 7.50 -4.16 15.04
N ARG A 16 8.01 -3.39 16.01
CA ARG A 16 7.50 -3.40 17.38
C ARG A 16 6.22 -2.56 17.41
N SER A 17 5.08 -3.17 17.74
CA SER A 17 3.79 -2.50 17.80
C SER A 17 2.78 -3.31 18.61
N GLU A 18 1.85 -2.65 19.29
CA GLU A 18 0.67 -3.27 19.90
C GLU A 18 -0.42 -3.59 18.87
N GLU A 19 -0.42 -2.89 17.73
CA GLU A 19 -1.39 -3.07 16.64
C GLU A 19 -0.90 -4.10 15.63
N ASP A 20 -1.80 -4.94 15.12
CA ASP A 20 -1.47 -5.89 14.06
C ASP A 20 -1.33 -5.18 12.70
N ILE A 21 -2.19 -4.21 12.42
CA ILE A 21 -2.29 -3.56 11.11
C ILE A 21 -1.79 -2.13 11.22
N LEU A 22 -0.58 -1.91 10.74
CA LEU A 22 0.00 -0.58 10.62
C LEU A 22 -0.53 0.15 9.39
N ASP A 23 -0.74 1.46 9.52
CA ASP A 23 -0.96 2.34 8.37
C ASP A 23 0.35 2.52 7.59
N ASP A 24 0.35 2.07 6.35
CA ASP A 24 1.47 2.18 5.40
C ASP A 24 1.14 3.13 4.23
N GLY A 25 0.01 3.84 4.31
CA GLY A 25 -0.49 4.73 3.29
C GLY A 25 -1.17 4.05 2.09
N TYR A 26 -1.23 2.73 2.05
CA TYR A 26 -1.95 1.99 1.01
C TYR A 26 -3.30 1.48 1.52
N ARG A 27 -4.23 1.32 0.58
CA ARG A 27 -5.54 0.75 0.89
C ARG A 27 -5.53 -0.75 0.68
N TRP A 28 -5.90 -1.47 1.74
CA TRP A 28 -5.86 -2.93 1.80
C TRP A 28 -7.25 -3.50 2.00
N ARG A 29 -7.52 -4.65 1.36
CA ARG A 29 -8.68 -5.48 1.64
C ARG A 29 -8.24 -6.85 2.09
N LYS A 30 -8.72 -7.28 3.26
CA LYS A 30 -8.51 -8.64 3.76
C LYS A 30 -9.22 -9.63 2.82
N TYR A 31 -8.50 -10.68 2.41
CA TYR A 31 -9.07 -11.73 1.56
C TYR A 31 -8.95 -13.12 2.18
N GLY A 32 -8.20 -13.26 3.28
CA GLY A 32 -8.05 -14.53 3.95
C GLY A 32 -7.39 -14.40 5.31
N GLN A 33 -7.48 -15.49 6.06
CA GLN A 33 -6.82 -15.68 7.33
C GLN A 33 -6.46 -17.16 7.46
N LYS A 34 -5.27 -17.47 7.99
CA LYS A 34 -4.86 -18.84 8.29
C LYS A 34 -4.36 -18.94 9.73
N SER A 35 -4.72 -20.01 10.42
CA SER A 35 -4.10 -20.39 11.69
C SER A 35 -2.62 -20.68 11.46
N VAL A 36 -1.79 -20.30 12.42
CA VAL A 36 -0.34 -20.55 12.39
C VAL A 36 -0.01 -21.63 13.41
N LYS A 37 0.77 -22.64 12.99
CA LYS A 37 1.20 -23.73 13.87
C LYS A 37 1.95 -23.16 15.06
N ASN A 38 1.58 -23.59 16.26
CA ASN A 38 2.19 -23.15 17.53
C ASN A 38 2.06 -21.64 17.81
N SER A 39 1.04 -20.98 17.24
CA SER A 39 0.73 -19.57 17.54
C SER A 39 -0.73 -19.41 17.94
N LYS A 40 -0.96 -18.54 18.93
CA LYS A 40 -2.31 -18.07 19.28
C LYS A 40 -2.81 -16.97 18.33
N PHE A 41 -1.92 -16.41 17.50
CA PHE A 41 -2.22 -15.33 16.57
C PHE A 41 -2.33 -15.86 15.14
N PRO A 42 -3.43 -15.56 14.42
CA PRO A 42 -3.57 -15.98 13.03
C PRO A 42 -2.72 -15.11 12.10
N ARG A 43 -2.36 -15.65 10.94
CA ARG A 43 -1.79 -14.88 9.83
C ARG A 43 -2.92 -14.31 8.98
N SER A 44 -2.96 -13.00 8.84
CA SER A 44 -3.94 -12.29 8.01
C SER A 44 -3.37 -11.98 6.63
N TYR A 45 -4.22 -12.07 5.60
CA TYR A 45 -3.83 -11.87 4.20
C TYR A 45 -4.62 -10.74 3.57
N TYR A 46 -3.90 -9.82 2.92
CA TYR A 46 -4.45 -8.60 2.34
C TYR A 46 -3.98 -8.43 0.89
N ARG A 47 -4.84 -7.82 0.07
CA ARG A 47 -4.52 -7.35 -1.27
C ARG A 47 -4.72 -5.85 -1.35
N CYS A 48 -3.92 -5.18 -2.16
CA CYS A 48 -4.17 -3.78 -2.47
C CYS A 48 -5.54 -3.63 -3.14
N THR A 49 -6.26 -2.54 -2.86
CA THR A 49 -7.59 -2.28 -3.45
C THR A 49 -7.54 -1.49 -4.74
N HIS A 50 -6.37 -1.00 -5.14
CA HIS A 50 -6.23 -0.28 -6.40
C HIS A 50 -6.38 -1.25 -7.58
N HIS A 51 -7.23 -0.91 -8.54
CA HIS A 51 -7.71 -1.80 -9.60
C HIS A 51 -6.62 -2.50 -10.43
N THR A 52 -5.51 -1.82 -10.72
CA THR A 52 -4.37 -2.39 -11.48
C THR A 52 -3.28 -2.97 -10.58
N CYS A 53 -3.39 -2.84 -9.26
CA CYS A 53 -2.34 -3.22 -8.33
C CYS A 53 -2.49 -4.68 -7.90
N LYS A 54 -1.41 -5.45 -8.05
CA LYS A 54 -1.37 -6.88 -7.69
C LYS A 54 -0.64 -7.14 -6.37
N VAL A 55 -0.23 -6.10 -5.65
CA VAL A 55 0.51 -6.24 -4.39
C VAL A 55 -0.34 -6.92 -3.33
N LYS A 56 0.27 -7.87 -2.63
CA LYS A 56 -0.31 -8.57 -1.49
C LYS A 56 0.55 -8.31 -0.26
N LYS A 57 -0.07 -8.28 0.92
CA LYS A 57 0.65 -8.34 2.19
C LYS A 57 0.10 -9.40 3.13
N GLN A 58 0.98 -9.97 3.93
CA GLN A 58 0.70 -10.89 5.02
C GLN A 58 1.11 -10.22 6.33
N VAL A 59 0.29 -10.36 7.36
CA VAL A 59 0.54 -9.81 8.69
C VAL A 59 0.42 -10.94 9.70
N GLU A 60 1.43 -11.08 10.55
CA GLU A 60 1.47 -12.07 11.61
C GLU A 60 2.19 -11.54 12.85
N ARG A 61 1.52 -11.62 14.01
CA ARG A 61 2.15 -11.36 15.30
C ARG A 61 2.95 -12.58 15.75
N LEU A 62 4.18 -12.36 16.21
CA LEU A 62 5.02 -13.45 16.70
C LEU A 62 4.44 -14.03 17.99
N SER A 63 4.35 -15.36 18.05
CA SER A 63 3.86 -16.03 19.27
C SER A 63 4.84 -15.92 20.44
N LYS A 64 6.14 -15.75 20.17
CA LYS A 64 7.20 -15.67 21.20
C LYS A 64 7.36 -14.26 21.77
N ASP A 65 7.12 -13.23 20.96
CA ASP A 65 7.12 -11.83 21.38
C ASP A 65 5.88 -11.16 20.82
N LYS A 66 4.88 -10.98 21.69
CA LYS A 66 3.61 -10.33 21.32
C LYS A 66 3.80 -8.87 20.97
N GLY A 67 4.94 -8.24 21.24
CA GLY A 67 5.23 -6.88 20.82
C GLY A 67 5.70 -6.78 19.37
N VAL A 68 5.95 -7.90 18.68
CA VAL A 68 6.52 -7.91 17.33
C VAL A 68 5.50 -8.40 16.30
N VAL A 69 5.34 -7.62 15.24
CA VAL A 69 4.53 -7.96 14.06
C VAL A 69 5.45 -8.12 12.85
N VAL A 70 5.30 -9.25 12.17
CA VAL A 70 5.95 -9.52 10.89
C VAL A 70 5.00 -9.11 9.78
N THR A 71 5.45 -8.19 8.93
CA THR A 71 4.73 -7.85 7.69
C THR A 71 5.54 -8.33 6.50
N THR A 72 4.89 -9.06 5.59
CA THR A 72 5.52 -9.52 4.34
C THR A 72 4.72 -9.05 3.14
N TYR A 73 5.39 -8.37 2.21
CA TYR A 73 4.83 -7.91 0.96
C TYR A 73 5.30 -8.77 -0.22
N GLU A 74 4.46 -8.83 -1.24
CA GLU A 74 4.72 -9.49 -2.51
C GLU A 74 4.29 -8.54 -3.65
N GLY A 75 5.25 -8.12 -4.47
CA GLY A 75 5.07 -7.18 -5.56
C GLY A 75 5.50 -5.75 -5.23
N ILE A 76 5.37 -4.86 -6.21
CA ILE A 76 5.65 -3.42 -6.09
C ILE A 76 4.39 -2.67 -6.50
N HIS A 77 4.04 -1.61 -5.75
CA HIS A 77 2.90 -0.76 -6.09
C HIS A 77 3.19 0.00 -7.39
N ASN A 78 2.22 0.03 -8.28
CA ASN A 78 2.25 0.75 -9.56
C ASN A 78 1.43 2.04 -9.52
N HIS A 79 1.15 2.55 -8.33
CA HIS A 79 0.37 3.75 -8.08
C HIS A 79 0.89 4.43 -6.80
N PRO A 80 0.71 5.75 -6.65
CA PRO A 80 1.06 6.46 -5.41
C PRO A 80 0.24 5.94 -4.23
N SER A 81 0.78 6.13 -3.02
CA SER A 81 0.04 5.85 -1.80
C SER A 81 -1.20 6.76 -1.70
N HIS A 82 -2.25 6.26 -1.04
CA HIS A 82 -3.49 7.00 -0.87
C HIS A 82 -3.28 8.25 -0.04
N ASN A 83 -2.50 8.16 1.03
CA ASN A 83 -2.19 9.31 1.89
C ASN A 83 -1.42 10.39 1.11
N LEU A 84 -0.48 10.01 0.23
CA LEU A 84 0.21 10.97 -0.64
C LEU A 84 -0.79 11.69 -1.57
N MET A 85 -1.73 10.97 -2.17
CA MET A 85 -2.75 11.58 -3.01
C MET A 85 -3.70 12.49 -2.24
N GLN A 86 -4.05 12.13 -1.00
CA GLN A 86 -4.86 12.99 -0.13
C GLN A 86 -4.14 14.29 0.23
N THR A 87 -2.85 14.22 0.56
CA THR A 87 -2.06 15.42 0.91
C THR A 87 -1.83 16.33 -0.29
N LEU A 88 -1.60 15.78 -1.49
CA LEU A 88 -1.28 16.57 -2.68
C LEU A 88 -2.53 17.11 -3.40
N SER A 89 -3.69 16.52 -3.21
CA SER A 89 -4.94 16.89 -3.89
C SER A 89 -5.27 18.40 -3.81
N PRO A 90 -5.24 19.05 -2.64
CA PRO A 90 -5.58 20.47 -2.54
C PRO A 90 -4.60 21.36 -3.31
N LEU A 91 -3.31 21.05 -3.22
CA LEU A 91 -2.27 21.80 -3.93
C LEU A 91 -2.40 21.65 -5.45
N LEU A 92 -2.66 20.43 -5.92
CA LEU A 92 -2.86 20.17 -7.35
C LEU A 92 -4.10 20.90 -7.89
N GLN A 93 -5.17 21.00 -7.10
CA GLN A 93 -6.36 21.78 -7.47
C GLN A 93 -6.05 23.28 -7.56
N GLN A 94 -5.28 23.82 -6.61
CA GLN A 94 -4.87 25.22 -6.66
C GLN A 94 -3.99 25.52 -7.88
N ILE A 95 -3.01 24.67 -8.19
CA ILE A 95 -2.17 24.80 -9.38
C ILE A 95 -3.03 24.76 -10.64
N HIS A 96 -3.96 23.81 -10.74
CA HIS A 96 -4.85 23.71 -11.89
C HIS A 96 -5.65 25.00 -12.10
N PHE A 97 -6.26 25.53 -11.03
CA PHE A 97 -7.01 26.78 -11.06
C PHE A 97 -6.15 27.97 -11.57
N LEU A 98 -4.91 28.08 -11.09
CA LEU A 98 -4.00 29.14 -11.52
C LEU A 98 -3.64 28.99 -13.00
N THR A 99 -3.36 27.76 -13.46
CA THR A 99 -3.04 27.51 -14.88
C THR A 99 -4.22 27.80 -15.81
N THR A 100 -5.44 27.39 -15.45
CA THR A 100 -6.63 27.65 -16.28
C THR A 100 -6.95 29.13 -16.37
N THR A 101 -6.72 29.89 -15.28
CA THR A 101 -6.95 31.34 -15.24
C THR A 101 -5.92 32.05 -16.13
N THR A 102 -4.64 31.72 -16.02
CA THR A 102 -3.58 32.31 -16.86
C THR A 102 -3.75 31.99 -18.35
N THR A 103 -4.11 30.75 -18.71
CA THR A 103 -4.39 30.40 -20.12
C THR A 103 -5.64 31.14 -20.63
N ALA A 104 -6.70 31.26 -19.83
CA ALA A 104 -7.89 32.03 -20.21
C ALA A 104 -7.57 33.52 -20.44
N HIS A 105 -6.72 34.13 -19.59
CA HIS A 105 -6.24 35.50 -19.81
C HIS A 105 -5.36 35.64 -21.06
N HIS A 106 -4.62 34.60 -21.45
CA HIS A 106 -3.81 34.63 -22.67
C HIS A 106 -4.63 34.44 -23.95
N VAL A 107 -5.75 33.71 -23.91
CA VAL A 107 -6.67 33.56 -25.05
C VAL A 107 -7.61 34.75 -25.21
N ALA A 108 -7.99 35.43 -24.12
CA ALA A 108 -8.88 36.61 -24.19
C ALA A 108 -8.21 37.91 -24.65
N ASN A 109 -6.88 37.92 -24.84
CA ASN A 109 -6.10 39.08 -25.30
C ASN A 109 -5.61 38.93 -26.76
N TYR A 110 -6.13 37.96 -27.51
CA TYR A 110 -5.94 37.81 -28.96
C TYR A 110 -7.29 37.75 -29.68
#